data_AF-A0AAW3EAP1-F1
#
_entry.id   AF-A0AAW3EAP1-F1
#
_cell.length_a   1.000
_cell.length_b   1.000
_cell.length_c   1.000
_cell.angle_alpha   90.00
_cell.angle_beta   90.00
_cell.angle_gamma   90.00
#
_symmetry.space_group_name_H-M   'P 1'
#
loop_
_entity.id
_entity.type
_entity.pdbx_description
1 polymer ?
#
loop_
_entity_poly.entity_id
_entity_poly.type
_entity_poly.pdbx_seq_one_letter_code
_entity_poly.pdbx_strand_id
1 'polypeptide(L)'
;DLNLVEKAKEYSAEIIQKTTEIARTFLTSLFAMLTSFSTFVVNFVIGIILAYFLSIEIESWKRIASDKTPKTFKKAFHFLRENVLLGIVTYLKAQAKLISLTFIVIFIALLILNVNNAFSIALLAAIFDVLPLLGVSTLFIPWIIYL
;
A
#
# COMPACT_ATOMS: atom_id res chain seq x y z
N ASP A 1 -9.09 -49.97 31.78
CA ASP A 1 -7.86 -50.25 31.03
C ASP A 1 -8.01 -50.40 29.51
N LEU A 2 -9.04 -51.06 28.96
CA LEU A 2 -9.20 -51.14 27.48
C LEU A 2 -9.44 -49.79 26.77
N ASN A 3 -10.31 -48.92 27.32
CA ASN A 3 -10.66 -47.63 26.69
C ASN A 3 -9.49 -46.62 26.61
N LEU A 4 -8.49 -46.72 27.49
CA LEU A 4 -7.33 -45.83 27.49
C LEU A 4 -6.32 -46.22 26.41
N VAL A 5 -6.15 -47.52 26.19
CA VAL A 5 -5.28 -48.06 25.13
C VAL A 5 -5.87 -47.77 23.74
N GLU A 6 -7.19 -47.81 23.60
CA GLU A 6 -7.89 -47.51 22.35
C GLU A 6 -7.79 -46.01 22.00
N LYS A 7 -8.04 -45.11 22.98
CA LYS A 7 -7.80 -43.67 22.81
C LYS A 7 -6.33 -43.37 22.51
N ALA A 8 -5.38 -44.02 23.18
CA ALA A 8 -3.95 -43.81 22.90
C ALA A 8 -3.57 -44.23 21.47
N LYS A 9 -4.16 -45.32 20.96
CA LYS A 9 -3.99 -45.73 19.56
C LYS A 9 -4.61 -44.72 18.59
N GLU A 10 -5.80 -44.21 18.88
CA GLU A 10 -6.50 -43.21 18.06
C GLU A 10 -5.72 -41.89 18.00
N TYR A 11 -5.23 -41.38 19.15
CA TYR A 11 -4.33 -40.22 19.20
C TYR A 11 -3.01 -40.46 18.46
N SER A 12 -2.40 -41.65 18.59
CA SER A 12 -1.17 -41.97 17.87
C SER A 12 -1.39 -42.01 16.35
N ALA A 13 -2.53 -42.53 15.90
CA ALA A 13 -2.90 -42.56 14.49
C ALA A 13 -3.18 -41.15 13.95
N GLU A 14 -3.87 -40.30 14.74
CA GLU A 14 -4.16 -38.91 14.38
C GLU A 14 -2.86 -38.07 14.29
N ILE A 15 -1.91 -38.27 15.21
CA ILE A 15 -0.61 -37.59 15.18
C ILE A 15 0.21 -38.03 13.95
N ILE A 16 0.25 -39.34 13.64
CA ILE A 16 0.96 -39.85 12.46
C ILE A 16 0.33 -39.31 11.17
N GLN A 17 -1.00 -39.26 11.09
CA GLN A 17 -1.70 -38.71 9.93
C GLN A 17 -1.45 -37.21 9.77
N LYS A 18 -1.59 -36.41 10.83
CA LYS A 18 -1.28 -34.97 10.79
C LYS A 18 0.17 -34.70 10.42
N THR A 19 1.12 -35.49 10.94
CA THR A 19 2.54 -35.37 10.61
C THR A 19 2.80 -35.67 9.13
N THR A 20 2.15 -36.70 8.59
CA THR A 20 2.26 -37.08 7.17
C THR A 20 1.67 -36.01 6.25
N GLU A 21 0.51 -35.45 6.62
CA GLU A 21 -0.14 -34.37 5.85
C GLU A 21 0.68 -33.07 5.88
N ILE A 22 1.27 -32.70 7.03
CA ILE A 22 2.18 -31.55 7.14
C ILE A 22 3.43 -31.77 6.27
N ALA A 23 4.06 -32.95 6.34
CA ALA A 23 5.24 -33.27 5.54
C ALA A 23 4.92 -33.25 4.04
N ARG A 24 3.77 -33.83 3.64
CA ARG A 24 3.31 -33.82 2.26
C ARG A 24 3.06 -32.39 1.76
N THR A 25 2.36 -31.58 2.54
CA THR A 25 2.06 -30.18 2.21
C THR A 25 3.31 -29.32 2.11
N PHE A 26 4.29 -29.55 3.00
CA PHE A 26 5.57 -28.88 2.96
C PHE A 26 6.35 -29.24 1.69
N LEU A 27 6.48 -30.53 1.37
CA LEU A 27 7.19 -30.98 0.17
C LEU A 27 6.51 -30.48 -1.11
N THR A 28 5.17 -30.57 -1.20
CA THR A 28 4.45 -30.06 -2.38
C THR A 28 4.58 -28.55 -2.51
N SER A 29 4.57 -27.80 -1.40
CA SER A 29 4.80 -26.36 -1.41
C SER A 29 6.22 -26.01 -1.88
N LEU A 30 7.24 -26.74 -1.44
CA LEU A 30 8.62 -26.54 -1.91
C LEU A 30 8.76 -26.82 -3.42
N PHE A 31 8.18 -27.93 -3.91
CA PHE A 31 8.19 -28.22 -5.33
C PHE A 31 7.43 -27.17 -6.16
N ALA A 32 6.31 -26.68 -5.64
CA ALA A 32 5.54 -25.61 -6.28
C ALA A 32 6.34 -24.30 -6.34
N MET A 33 7.04 -23.93 -5.27
CA MET A 33 7.92 -22.76 -5.23
C MET A 33 9.11 -22.88 -6.19
N LEU A 34 9.74 -24.05 -6.26
CA LEU A 34 10.85 -24.29 -7.17
C LEU A 34 10.41 -24.19 -8.64
N THR A 35 9.24 -24.74 -8.95
CA THR A 35 8.66 -24.70 -10.29
C THR A 35 8.25 -23.27 -10.66
N SER A 36 7.60 -22.54 -9.75
CA SER A 36 7.19 -21.16 -10.00
C SER A 36 8.37 -20.20 -10.17
N PHE A 37 9.47 -20.42 -9.45
CA PHE A 37 10.71 -19.67 -9.62
C PHE A 37 11.30 -19.86 -11.01
N SER A 38 11.34 -21.11 -11.52
CA SER A 38 11.79 -21.40 -12.89
C SER A 38 10.93 -20.68 -13.93
N THR A 39 9.60 -20.74 -13.79
CA THR A 39 8.67 -20.01 -14.68
C THR A 39 8.86 -18.50 -14.60
N PHE A 40 9.10 -17.95 -13.40
CA PHE A 40 9.40 -16.53 -13.21
C PHE A 40 10.63 -16.10 -13.99
N VAL A 41 11.74 -16.85 -13.91
CA VAL A 41 13.00 -16.51 -14.61
C VAL A 41 12.77 -16.44 -16.12
N VAL A 42 12.07 -17.43 -16.70
CA VAL A 42 11.75 -17.45 -18.13
C VAL A 42 10.90 -16.24 -18.51
N ASN A 43 9.82 -15.97 -17.78
CA ASN A 43 8.95 -14.82 -18.03
C ASN A 43 9.68 -13.48 -17.85
N PHE A 44 10.60 -13.40 -16.90
CA PHE A 44 11.39 -12.21 -16.64
C PHE A 44 12.33 -11.89 -17.80
N VAL A 45 13.03 -12.91 -18.32
CA VAL A 45 13.90 -12.75 -19.50
C VAL A 45 13.07 -12.34 -20.72
N ILE A 46 11.93 -12.99 -20.96
CA ILE A 46 11.01 -12.59 -22.04
C ILE A 46 10.54 -11.16 -21.84
N GLY A 47 10.21 -10.77 -20.61
CA GLY A 47 9.82 -9.41 -20.25
C GLY A 47 10.90 -8.38 -20.59
N ILE A 48 12.17 -8.68 -20.35
CA ILE A 48 13.31 -7.82 -20.73
C ILE A 48 13.38 -7.69 -22.26
N ILE A 49 13.26 -8.79 -23.00
CA ILE A 49 13.30 -8.77 -24.48
C ILE A 49 12.15 -7.92 -25.04
N LEU A 50 10.93 -8.12 -24.52
CA LEU A 50 9.76 -7.33 -24.91
C LEU A 50 9.93 -5.86 -24.56
N ALA A 51 10.47 -5.54 -23.39
CA ALA A 51 10.76 -4.16 -22.99
C ALA A 51 11.81 -3.50 -23.91
N TYR A 52 12.83 -4.25 -24.32
CA TYR A 52 13.83 -3.78 -25.28
C TYR A 52 13.21 -3.47 -26.66
N PHE A 53 12.41 -4.40 -27.21
CA PHE A 53 11.70 -4.16 -28.47
C PHE A 53 10.72 -2.98 -28.36
N LEU A 54 9.96 -2.91 -27.27
CA LEU A 54 9.08 -1.77 -27.01
C LEU A 54 9.85 -0.45 -26.95
N SER A 55 11.06 -0.46 -26.35
CA SER A 55 11.93 0.72 -26.29
C SER A 55 12.42 1.17 -27.66
N ILE A 56 12.70 0.25 -28.59
CA ILE A 56 13.09 0.60 -29.96
C ILE A 56 11.88 1.12 -30.75
N GLU A 57 10.73 0.46 -30.62
CA GLU A 57 9.53 0.81 -31.38
C GLU A 57 8.76 2.02 -30.82
N ILE A 58 9.15 2.52 -29.65
CA ILE A 58 8.39 3.54 -28.90
C ILE A 58 8.09 4.79 -29.74
N GLU A 59 8.98 5.18 -30.66
CA GLU A 59 8.79 6.32 -31.55
C GLU A 59 7.67 6.07 -32.57
N SER A 60 7.65 4.89 -33.17
CA SER A 60 6.58 4.46 -34.08
C SER A 60 5.23 4.40 -33.37
N TRP A 61 5.19 3.84 -32.16
CA TRP A 61 3.99 3.80 -31.32
C TRP A 61 3.50 5.20 -30.95
N LYS A 62 4.41 6.11 -30.55
CA LYS A 62 4.09 7.52 -30.28
C LYS A 62 3.53 8.23 -31.50
N ARG A 63 4.08 7.98 -32.70
CA ARG A 63 3.59 8.55 -33.95
C ARG A 63 2.18 8.06 -34.27
N ILE A 64 1.94 6.74 -34.21
CA ILE A 64 0.62 6.14 -34.44
C ILE A 64 -0.40 6.69 -33.42
N ALA A 65 -0.02 6.77 -32.14
CA ALA A 65 -0.86 7.34 -31.09
C ALA A 65 -1.18 8.81 -31.38
N SER A 66 -0.20 9.62 -31.80
CA SER A 66 -0.45 11.00 -32.22
C SER A 66 -1.39 11.05 -33.43
N ASP A 67 -1.14 10.28 -34.48
CA ASP A 67 -1.85 10.43 -35.75
C ASP A 67 -3.29 9.91 -35.68
N LYS A 68 -3.55 8.86 -34.88
CA LYS A 68 -4.89 8.28 -34.70
C LYS A 68 -5.69 8.94 -33.58
N THR A 69 -5.06 9.70 -32.68
CA THR A 69 -5.78 10.35 -31.58
C THR A 69 -6.51 11.62 -32.06
N PRO A 70 -7.83 11.73 -31.85
CA PRO A 70 -8.59 12.93 -32.18
C PRO A 70 -8.02 14.19 -31.50
N LYS A 71 -8.07 15.33 -32.20
CA LYS A 71 -7.59 16.62 -31.66
C LYS A 71 -8.23 16.99 -30.32
N THR A 72 -9.47 16.55 -30.07
CA THR A 72 -10.18 16.72 -28.79
C THR A 72 -9.48 16.02 -27.62
N PHE A 73 -9.04 14.78 -27.81
CA PHE A 73 -8.30 14.04 -26.78
C PHE A 73 -6.92 14.65 -26.51
N LYS A 74 -6.22 15.09 -27.56
CA LYS A 74 -4.94 15.80 -27.39
C LYS A 74 -5.11 17.08 -26.56
N LYS A 75 -6.14 17.88 -26.86
CA LYS A 75 -6.47 19.09 -26.09
C LYS A 75 -6.87 18.77 -24.66
N ALA A 76 -7.69 17.74 -24.44
CA ALA A 76 -8.09 17.31 -23.10
C ALA A 76 -6.89 16.84 -22.26
N PHE A 77 -5.99 16.05 -22.86
CA PHE A 77 -4.78 15.57 -22.19
C PHE A 77 -3.83 16.72 -21.85
N HIS A 78 -3.63 17.66 -22.79
CA HIS A 78 -2.81 18.84 -22.56
C HIS A 78 -3.42 19.73 -21.45
N PHE A 79 -4.73 19.96 -21.50
CA PHE A 79 -5.46 20.71 -20.48
C PHE A 79 -5.36 20.06 -19.10
N LEU A 80 -5.59 18.74 -19.00
CA LEU A 80 -5.44 17.98 -17.75
C LEU A 80 -4.01 18.07 -17.20
N ARG A 81 -3.01 17.88 -18.06
CA ARG A 81 -1.61 17.89 -17.64
C ARG A 81 -1.16 19.27 -17.17
N GLU A 82 -1.51 20.33 -17.88
CA GLU A 82 -1.03 21.68 -17.58
C GLU A 82 -1.85 22.37 -16.49
N ASN A 83 -3.17 22.17 -16.46
CA ASN A 83 -4.04 22.90 -15.54
C ASN A 83 -4.40 22.05 -14.32
N VAL A 84 -4.77 20.79 -14.52
CA VAL A 84 -5.29 19.95 -13.41
C VAL A 84 -4.15 19.36 -12.59
N LEU A 85 -3.14 18.73 -13.21
CA LEU A 85 -2.02 18.16 -12.44
C LEU A 85 -1.22 19.25 -11.74
N LEU A 86 -0.92 20.37 -12.42
CA LEU A 86 -0.25 21.50 -11.80
C LEU A 86 -1.09 22.08 -10.65
N GLY A 87 -2.41 22.18 -10.83
CA GLY A 87 -3.35 22.59 -9.79
C GLY A 87 -3.30 21.66 -8.57
N ILE A 88 -3.35 20.34 -8.78
CA ILE A 88 -3.26 19.33 -7.71
C ILE A 88 -1.93 19.42 -6.97
N VAL A 89 -0.81 19.52 -7.68
CA VAL A 89 0.52 19.63 -7.06
C VAL A 89 0.64 20.91 -6.25
N THR A 90 0.14 22.03 -6.78
CA THR A 90 0.12 23.32 -6.08
C THR A 90 -0.77 23.24 -4.83
N TYR A 91 -1.95 22.63 -4.94
CA TYR A 91 -2.86 22.40 -3.83
C TYR A 91 -2.22 21.53 -2.74
N LEU A 92 -1.64 20.38 -3.09
CA LEU A 92 -0.95 19.51 -2.13
C LEU A 92 0.21 20.24 -1.44
N LYS A 93 0.95 21.07 -2.18
CA LYS A 93 2.01 21.91 -1.59
C LYS A 93 1.47 22.94 -0.61
N ALA A 94 0.33 23.55 -0.91
CA ALA A 94 -0.35 24.48 -0.01
C ALA A 94 -0.90 23.75 1.23
N GLN A 95 -1.54 22.60 1.03
CA GLN A 95 -2.10 21.76 2.10
C GLN A 95 -1.00 21.28 3.05
N ALA A 96 0.15 20.83 2.53
CA ALA A 96 1.28 20.43 3.36
C ALA A 96 1.83 21.57 4.22
N LYS A 97 1.84 22.82 3.70
CA LYS A 97 2.20 24.00 4.50
C LYS A 97 1.20 24.27 5.61
N LEU A 98 -0.10 24.14 5.32
CA LEU A 98 -1.16 24.31 6.32
C LEU A 98 -1.06 23.25 7.43
N ILE A 99 -0.90 21.97 7.06
CA ILE A 99 -0.73 20.87 8.02
C ILE A 99 0.53 21.06 8.87
N SER A 100 1.61 21.54 8.28
CA SER A 100 2.82 21.86 9.04
C SER A 100 2.58 23.00 10.05
N LEU A 101 1.77 23.99 9.69
CA LEU A 101 1.43 25.10 10.58
C LEU A 101 0.53 24.61 11.73
N THR A 102 -0.50 23.82 11.44
CA THR A 102 -1.40 23.26 12.46
C THR A 102 -0.64 22.33 13.40
N PHE A 103 0.27 21.50 12.89
CA PHE A 103 1.20 20.70 13.70
C PHE A 103 1.98 21.54 14.70
N ILE A 104 2.63 22.63 14.24
CA ILE A 104 3.45 23.50 15.12
C ILE A 104 2.58 24.14 16.19
N VAL A 105 1.40 24.67 15.83
CA VAL A 105 0.48 25.31 16.77
C VAL A 105 0.02 24.33 17.85
N ILE A 106 -0.38 23.12 17.45
CA ILE A 106 -0.83 22.08 18.38
C ILE A 106 0.31 21.60 19.26
N PHE A 107 1.49 21.41 18.69
CA PHE A 107 2.66 20.99 19.45
C PHE A 107 3.03 22.00 20.53
N ILE A 108 3.08 23.29 20.19
CA ILE A 108 3.34 24.37 21.16
C ILE A 108 2.24 24.41 22.24
N ALA A 109 0.97 24.31 21.84
CA ALA A 109 -0.13 24.28 22.80
C ALA A 109 -0.03 23.12 23.80
N LEU A 110 0.28 21.91 23.32
CA LEU A 110 0.46 20.73 24.16
C LEU A 110 1.70 20.83 25.08
N LEU A 111 2.77 21.48 24.63
CA LEU A 111 3.94 21.76 25.47
C LEU A 111 3.60 22.73 26.60
N ILE A 112 2.85 23.80 26.31
CA ILE A 112 2.40 24.77 27.33
C ILE A 112 1.48 24.09 28.35
N LEU A 113 0.61 23.18 27.90
CA LEU A 113 -0.29 22.39 28.74
C LEU A 113 0.42 21.23 29.47
N ASN A 114 1.74 21.06 29.28
CA ASN A 114 2.55 20.02 29.90
C ASN A 114 1.98 18.59 29.69
N VAL A 115 1.46 18.33 28.48
CA VAL A 115 0.87 17.04 28.14
C VAL A 115 1.96 16.02 27.84
N ASN A 116 1.90 14.86 28.50
CA ASN A 116 2.78 13.73 28.21
C ASN A 116 2.64 13.30 26.73
N ASN A 117 3.76 13.04 26.06
CA ASN A 117 3.79 12.66 24.64
C ASN A 117 3.26 13.73 23.67
N ALA A 118 3.38 15.03 24.01
CA ALA A 118 2.95 16.16 23.17
C ALA A 118 3.36 16.05 21.70
N PHE A 119 4.59 15.56 21.42
CA PHE A 119 5.09 15.36 20.06
C PHE A 119 4.28 14.32 19.28
N SER A 120 4.07 13.14 19.87
CA SER A 120 3.34 12.04 19.23
C SER A 120 1.88 12.42 18.95
N ILE A 121 1.26 13.13 19.89
CA ILE A 121 -0.13 13.59 19.77
C ILE A 121 -0.25 14.67 18.69
N ALA A 122 0.65 15.64 18.65
CA ALA A 122 0.67 16.66 17.60
C ALA A 122 0.90 16.03 16.22
N LEU A 123 1.77 15.02 16.13
CA LEU A 123 2.01 14.30 14.88
C LEU A 123 0.77 13.54 14.41
N LEU A 124 0.08 12.88 15.34
CA LEU A 124 -1.18 12.19 15.05
C LEU A 124 -2.25 13.18 14.56
N ALA A 125 -2.37 14.34 15.22
CA ALA A 125 -3.23 15.44 14.80
C ALA A 125 -2.93 15.91 13.36
N ALA A 126 -1.65 16.08 13.01
CA ALA A 126 -1.23 16.46 11.66
C ALA A 126 -1.59 15.41 10.60
N ILE A 127 -1.52 14.12 10.95
CA ILE A 127 -1.95 13.02 10.07
C ILE A 127 -3.47 13.09 9.84
N PHE A 128 -4.26 13.31 10.89
CA PHE A 128 -5.72 13.47 10.75
C PHE A 128 -6.11 14.75 9.98
N ASP A 129 -5.30 15.82 10.05
CA ASP A 129 -5.49 17.06 9.28
C ASP A 129 -5.28 16.90 7.77
N VAL A 130 -4.58 15.84 7.34
CA VAL A 130 -4.50 15.46 5.93
C VAL A 130 -5.89 15.12 5.37
N LEU A 131 -6.82 14.66 6.22
CA LEU A 131 -8.16 14.26 5.81
C LEU A 131 -9.09 15.49 5.70
N PRO A 132 -9.54 15.86 4.49
CA PRO A 132 -10.31 17.09 4.28
C PRO A 132 -11.64 17.16 5.04
N LEU A 133 -12.27 16.01 5.30
CA LEU A 133 -13.61 15.92 5.90
C LEU A 133 -13.60 15.76 7.43
N LEU A 134 -12.52 15.23 8.00
CA LEU A 134 -12.45 14.79 9.40
C LEU A 134 -11.52 15.67 10.24
N GLY A 135 -10.40 16.08 9.65
CA GLY A 135 -9.44 17.01 10.23
C GLY A 135 -8.99 16.68 11.65
N VAL A 136 -8.42 17.71 12.29
CA VAL A 136 -7.93 17.63 13.68
C VAL A 136 -9.06 17.46 14.71
N SER A 137 -10.29 17.86 14.37
CA SER A 137 -11.46 17.77 15.25
C SER A 137 -11.80 16.33 15.61
N THR A 138 -11.49 15.37 14.73
CA THR A 138 -11.68 13.93 15.01
C THR A 138 -10.84 13.44 16.18
N LEU A 139 -9.66 14.04 16.41
CA LEU A 139 -8.82 13.73 17.56
C LEU A 139 -9.31 14.46 18.82
N PHE A 140 -9.60 15.76 18.70
CA PHE A 140 -9.88 16.60 19.87
C PHE A 140 -11.30 16.48 20.43
N ILE A 141 -12.32 16.22 19.62
CA ILE A 141 -13.70 16.10 20.10
C ILE A 141 -13.83 14.96 21.13
N PRO A 142 -13.41 13.70 20.84
CA PRO A 142 -13.49 12.63 21.83
C PRO A 142 -12.62 12.89 23.06
N TRP A 143 -11.48 13.55 22.89
CA TRP A 143 -10.57 13.85 24.00
C TRP A 143 -11.16 14.87 24.96
N ILE A 144 -11.76 15.95 24.45
CA ILE A 144 -12.45 16.95 25.28
C ILE A 144 -13.65 16.33 26.01
N ILE A 145 -14.37 15.39 25.38
CA ILE A 145 -15.50 14.70 26.03
C ILE A 145 -15.03 13.73 27.13
N TYR A 146 -13.86 13.13 26.95
CA TYR A 146 -13.28 12.21 27.93
C TYR A 146 -12.73 12.91 29.17
N LEU A 147 -12.20 14.13 28.99
CA LEU A 147 -11.61 14.95 30.06
C LEU A 147 -12.69 15.65 30.90
#